data_AF-A0A1C6A8I7-F1
#
_entry.id   AF-A0A1C6A8I7-F1
#
_cell.length_a   1.000
_cell.length_b   1.000
_cell.length_c   1.000
_cell.angle_alpha   90.00
_cell.angle_beta   90.00
_cell.angle_gamma   90.00
#
_symmetry.space_group_name_H-M   'P 1'
#
loop_
_entity.id
_entity.type
_entity.pdbx_description
1 polymer ?
#
loop_
_entity_poly.entity_id
_entity_poly.type
_entity_poly.pdbx_seq_one_letter_code
_entity_poly.pdbx_strand_id
1 'polypeptide(L)'
;MGRAERRREQKQEQKSKTVTYNLTKEQLDVMVREKIGEELVRIKREATDEAVNTALTLLLTLPLEVLMDHFWKKSYPQKIPKFADLLIEYYEKWQDGELDLDELKEDLWKYGGVKFREGQINGK
;
A
#
# COMPACT_ATOMS: atom_id res chain seq x y z
N MET A 1 35.16 -35.88 35.22
CA MET A 1 33.75 -35.50 35.48
C MET A 1 32.85 -36.71 35.50
N GLY A 2 32.15 -36.93 36.61
CA GLY A 2 31.17 -38.00 36.77
C GLY A 2 29.90 -37.77 35.94
N ARG A 3 29.12 -38.83 35.66
CA ARG A 3 27.81 -38.71 34.99
C ARG A 3 26.86 -37.72 35.67
N ALA A 4 26.96 -37.61 37.00
CA ALA A 4 26.15 -36.70 37.80
C ALA A 4 26.56 -35.22 37.62
N GLU A 5 27.85 -34.94 37.47
CA GLU A 5 28.35 -33.57 37.22
C GLU A 5 27.93 -33.07 35.84
N ARG A 6 28.07 -33.89 34.78
CA ARG A 6 27.63 -33.52 33.43
C ARG A 6 26.13 -33.20 33.37
N ARG A 7 25.29 -33.90 34.15
CA ARG A 7 23.85 -33.60 34.22
C ARG A 7 23.55 -32.29 34.96
N ARG A 8 24.40 -31.87 35.89
CA ARG A 8 24.24 -30.60 36.61
C ARG A 8 24.65 -29.42 35.72
N GLU A 9 25.78 -29.54 35.04
CA GLU A 9 26.25 -28.53 34.07
C GLU A 9 25.23 -28.35 32.94
N GLN A 10 24.73 -29.43 32.33
CA GLN A 10 23.70 -29.34 31.28
C GLN A 10 22.40 -28.67 31.77
N LYS A 11 21.99 -28.91 33.01
CA LYS A 11 20.81 -28.25 33.60
C LYS A 11 21.07 -26.77 33.91
N GLN A 12 22.29 -26.41 34.31
CA GLN A 12 22.67 -25.02 34.54
C GLN A 12 22.82 -24.25 33.23
N GLU A 13 23.39 -24.87 32.19
CA GLU A 13 23.47 -24.30 30.84
C GLU A 13 22.09 -24.13 30.19
N GLN A 14 21.15 -25.05 30.42
CA GLN A 14 19.77 -24.89 29.94
C GLN A 14 19.02 -23.78 30.69
N LYS A 15 19.30 -23.60 31.99
CA LYS A 15 18.73 -22.50 32.79
C LYS A 15 19.34 -21.14 32.46
N SER A 16 20.62 -21.08 32.07
CA SER A 16 21.28 -19.83 31.70
C SER A 16 20.90 -19.34 30.30
N LYS A 17 20.47 -20.23 29.40
CA LYS A 17 20.06 -19.88 28.02
C LYS A 17 18.69 -19.22 27.93
N THR A 18 17.82 -19.37 28.92
CA THR A 18 16.46 -18.81 28.89
C THR A 18 16.30 -17.83 30.05
N VAL A 19 16.56 -16.55 29.78
CA VAL A 19 16.28 -15.48 30.75
C VAL A 19 14.77 -15.44 30.98
N THR A 20 14.34 -15.91 32.14
CA THR A 20 12.93 -15.94 32.53
C THR A 20 12.57 -14.60 33.16
N TYR A 21 11.82 -13.78 32.44
CA TYR A 21 11.34 -12.49 32.94
C TYR A 21 10.00 -12.69 33.67
N ASN A 22 9.90 -12.23 34.91
CA ASN A 22 8.64 -12.20 35.66
C ASN A 22 7.88 -10.92 35.30
N LEU A 23 7.03 -10.98 34.28
CA LEU A 23 6.17 -9.88 33.86
C LEU A 23 4.79 -10.02 34.48
N THR A 24 4.18 -8.90 34.87
CA THR A 24 2.76 -8.92 35.26
C THR A 24 1.88 -9.08 34.03
N LYS A 25 0.68 -9.65 34.20
CA LYS A 25 -0.27 -9.85 33.11
C LYS A 25 -0.62 -8.53 32.40
N GLU A 26 -0.73 -7.46 33.16
CA GLU A 26 -1.00 -6.11 32.65
C GLU A 26 0.15 -5.57 31.79
N GLN A 27 1.40 -5.79 32.19
CA GLN A 27 2.58 -5.43 31.40
C GLN A 27 2.62 -6.22 30.08
N LEU A 28 2.27 -7.50 30.13
CA LEU A 28 2.19 -8.35 28.93
C LEU A 28 1.10 -7.85 27.96
N ASP A 29 -0.08 -7.51 28.49
CA ASP A 29 -1.22 -7.06 27.70
C ASP A 29 -1.00 -5.68 27.05
N VAL A 30 -0.17 -4.81 27.65
CA VAL A 30 0.23 -3.53 27.05
C VAL A 30 1.22 -3.78 25.91
N MET A 31 2.28 -4.56 26.14
CA MET A 31 3.29 -4.87 25.12
C MET A 31 2.68 -5.58 23.90
N VAL A 32 1.73 -6.49 24.11
CA VAL A 32 1.02 -7.18 23.03
C VAL A 32 0.14 -6.21 22.24
N ARG A 33 -0.60 -5.32 22.92
CA ARG A 33 -1.44 -4.33 22.24
C ARG A 33 -0.63 -3.31 21.43
N GLU A 34 0.49 -2.84 21.95
CA GLU A 34 1.39 -1.93 21.25
C GLU A 34 1.98 -2.60 20.00
N LYS A 35 2.52 -3.82 20.14
CA LYS A 35 3.11 -4.56 19.02
C LYS A 35 2.10 -4.91 17.93
N ILE A 36 0.90 -5.36 18.31
CA ILE A 36 -0.18 -5.62 17.36
C ILE A 36 -0.68 -4.32 16.72
N GLY A 37 -0.73 -3.22 17.46
CA GLY A 37 -1.11 -1.90 16.94
C GLY A 37 -0.13 -1.41 15.87
N GLU A 38 1.18 -1.49 16.13
CA GLU A 38 2.21 -1.14 15.16
C GLU A 38 2.18 -2.04 13.92
N GLU A 39 1.99 -3.34 14.10
CA GLU A 39 1.90 -4.32 13.01
C GLU A 39 0.61 -4.13 12.19
N LEU A 40 -0.52 -3.82 12.82
CA LEU A 40 -1.76 -3.44 12.14
C LEU A 40 -1.62 -2.14 11.34
N VAL A 41 -0.91 -1.15 11.87
CA VAL A 41 -0.63 0.11 11.13
C VAL A 41 0.24 -0.17 9.91
N ARG A 42 1.24 -1.05 10.03
CA ARG A 42 2.08 -1.48 8.89
C ARG A 42 1.29 -2.25 7.86
N ILE A 43 0.54 -3.28 8.26
CA ILE A 43 -0.28 -4.10 7.35
C ILE A 43 -1.34 -3.24 6.65
N LYS A 44 -1.98 -2.30 7.37
CA LYS A 44 -2.93 -1.36 6.74
C LYS A 44 -2.25 -0.48 5.71
N ARG A 45 -1.06 0.05 6.01
CA ARG A 45 -0.26 0.85 5.06
C ARG A 45 0.14 0.03 3.84
N GLU A 46 0.68 -1.16 4.04
CA GLU A 46 1.09 -2.05 2.95
C GLU A 46 -0.10 -2.42 2.04
N ALA A 47 -1.26 -2.76 2.64
CA ALA A 47 -2.47 -3.03 1.87
C ALA A 47 -3.01 -1.79 1.13
N THR A 48 -2.95 -0.60 1.74
CA THR A 48 -3.32 0.64 1.06
C THR A 48 -2.35 0.99 -0.06
N ASP A 49 -1.05 0.81 0.15
CA ASP A 49 -0.02 1.10 -0.84
C ASP A 49 -0.14 0.15 -2.04
N GLU A 50 -0.42 -1.13 -1.79
CA GLU A 50 -0.70 -2.11 -2.85
C GLU A 50 -1.97 -1.75 -3.64
N ALA A 51 -3.05 -1.35 -2.96
CA ALA A 51 -4.29 -0.94 -3.61
C ALA A 51 -4.10 0.34 -4.44
N VAL A 52 -3.35 1.33 -3.92
CA VAL A 52 -3.03 2.57 -4.62
C VAL A 52 -2.16 2.28 -5.84
N ASN A 53 -1.11 1.46 -5.70
CA ASN A 53 -0.26 1.07 -6.82
C ASN A 53 -1.04 0.32 -7.91
N THR A 54 -1.94 -0.57 -7.51
CA THR A 54 -2.82 -1.28 -8.45
C THR A 54 -3.75 -0.30 -9.16
N ALA A 55 -4.35 0.64 -8.43
CA ALA A 55 -5.23 1.67 -9.01
C ALA A 55 -4.48 2.57 -10.00
N LEU A 56 -3.28 3.05 -9.64
CA LEU A 56 -2.42 3.85 -10.52
C LEU A 56 -2.03 3.07 -11.78
N THR A 57 -1.68 1.79 -11.64
CA THR A 57 -1.35 0.92 -12.77
C THR A 57 -2.54 0.77 -13.70
N LEU A 58 -3.74 0.50 -13.18
CA LEU A 58 -4.96 0.37 -13.99
C LEU A 58 -5.34 1.68 -14.68
N LEU A 59 -5.21 2.81 -13.97
CA LEU A 59 -5.52 4.14 -14.49
C LEU A 59 -4.61 4.54 -15.66
N LEU A 60 -3.36 4.07 -15.68
CA LEU A 60 -2.44 4.32 -16.78
C LEU A 60 -2.60 3.30 -17.92
N THR A 61 -2.66 2.01 -17.59
CA THR A 61 -2.60 0.92 -18.58
C THR A 61 -3.89 0.79 -19.39
N LEU A 62 -5.07 0.85 -18.77
CA LEU A 62 -6.34 0.64 -19.49
C LEU A 62 -6.60 1.72 -20.55
N PRO A 63 -6.45 3.03 -20.26
CA PRO A 63 -6.65 4.05 -21.29
C PRO A 63 -5.61 3.96 -22.41
N LEU A 64 -4.36 3.62 -22.10
CA LEU A 64 -3.31 3.43 -23.10
C LEU A 64 -3.63 2.29 -24.07
N GLU A 65 -4.08 1.14 -23.56
CA GLU A 65 -4.53 0.02 -24.40
C GLU A 65 -5.69 0.43 -25.31
N VAL A 66 -6.72 1.10 -24.76
CA VAL A 66 -7.86 1.60 -25.56
C VAL A 66 -7.39 2.59 -26.63
N LEU A 67 -6.46 3.48 -26.30
CA LEU A 67 -5.88 4.44 -27.25
C LEU A 67 -5.10 3.73 -28.36
N MET A 68 -4.31 2.72 -28.04
CA MET A 68 -3.58 1.91 -29.05
C MET A 68 -4.55 1.18 -29.98
N ASP A 69 -5.51 0.46 -29.40
CA ASP A 69 -6.36 -0.49 -30.12
C ASP A 69 -7.46 0.20 -30.93
N HIS A 70 -7.96 1.35 -30.50
CA HIS A 70 -9.13 1.98 -31.14
C HIS A 70 -8.81 3.29 -31.83
N PHE A 71 -7.87 4.09 -31.30
CA PHE A 71 -7.66 5.47 -31.77
C PHE A 71 -6.35 5.66 -32.53
N TRP A 72 -5.24 5.08 -32.06
CA TRP A 72 -3.88 5.35 -32.52
C TRP A 72 -3.18 4.14 -33.15
N LYS A 73 -3.94 3.20 -33.71
CA LYS A 73 -3.48 1.92 -34.31
C LYS A 73 -2.14 1.94 -35.06
N LYS A 74 -1.81 3.01 -35.78
CA LYS A 74 -0.55 3.15 -36.56
C LYS A 74 0.44 4.19 -36.02
N SER A 75 0.00 5.05 -35.11
CA SER A 75 0.78 6.22 -34.63
C SER A 75 1.06 6.18 -33.14
N TYR A 76 0.59 5.14 -32.44
CA TYR A 76 0.78 5.00 -31.00
C TYR A 76 2.26 4.99 -30.56
N PRO A 77 3.25 4.44 -31.31
CA PRO A 77 4.64 4.47 -30.85
C PRO A 77 5.20 5.90 -30.70
N GLN A 78 4.62 6.86 -31.45
CA GLN A 78 5.01 8.26 -31.42
C GLN A 78 4.13 9.08 -30.46
N LYS A 79 2.86 8.68 -30.28
CA LYS A 79 1.88 9.43 -29.49
C LYS A 79 1.84 9.07 -28.01
N ILE A 80 2.11 7.81 -27.67
CA ILE A 80 2.09 7.34 -26.27
C ILE A 80 3.11 8.09 -25.40
N PRO A 81 4.38 8.27 -25.80
CA PRO A 81 5.34 8.99 -24.96
C PRO A 81 4.85 10.39 -24.62
N LYS A 82 4.40 11.15 -25.64
CA LYS A 82 3.85 12.50 -25.44
C LYS A 82 2.60 12.51 -24.57
N PHE A 83 1.73 11.51 -24.69
CA PHE A 83 0.55 11.39 -23.84
C PHE A 83 0.93 11.10 -22.38
N ALA A 84 1.90 10.22 -22.16
CA ALA A 84 2.41 9.91 -20.82
C ALA A 84 3.06 11.13 -20.16
N ASP A 85 3.86 11.91 -20.91
CA ASP A 85 4.45 13.15 -20.41
C ASP A 85 3.38 14.17 -19.97
N LEU A 86 2.33 14.34 -20.77
CA LEU A 86 1.21 15.23 -20.43
C LEU A 86 0.44 14.75 -19.19
N LEU A 87 0.26 13.44 -19.03
CA LEU A 87 -0.37 12.90 -17.82
C LEU A 87 0.46 13.23 -16.57
N ILE A 88 1.78 13.06 -16.64
CA ILE A 88 2.69 13.39 -15.52
C ILE A 88 2.59 14.89 -15.20
N GLU A 89 2.60 15.77 -16.20
CA GLU A 89 2.45 17.21 -16.01
C GLU A 89 1.13 17.58 -15.31
N TYR A 90 0.01 16.91 -15.66
CA TYR A 90 -1.27 17.11 -14.98
C TYR A 90 -1.25 16.63 -13.53
N TYR A 91 -0.54 15.54 -13.23
CA TYR A 91 -0.34 15.09 -11.86
C TYR A 91 0.47 16.09 -11.03
N GLU A 92 1.56 16.63 -11.58
CA GLU A 92 2.37 17.65 -10.92
C GLU A 92 1.55 18.91 -10.63
N LYS A 93 0.81 19.42 -11.62
CA LYS A 93 -0.09 20.57 -11.44
C LYS A 93 -1.16 20.34 -10.37
N TRP A 94 -1.70 19.13 -10.29
CA TRP A 94 -2.62 18.78 -9.22
C TRP A 94 -1.93 18.75 -7.85
N GLN A 95 -0.73 18.18 -7.76
CA GLN A 95 0.05 18.15 -6.51
C GLN A 95 0.43 19.56 -6.03
N ASP A 96 0.77 20.45 -6.95
CA ASP A 96 1.10 21.85 -6.68
C ASP A 96 -0.14 22.71 -6.40
N GLY A 97 -1.34 22.14 -6.53
CA GLY A 97 -2.62 22.82 -6.27
C GLY A 97 -3.06 23.77 -7.39
N GLU A 98 -2.39 23.77 -8.53
CA GLU A 98 -2.76 24.54 -9.73
C GLU A 98 -3.96 23.96 -10.46
N LEU A 99 -4.31 22.70 -10.17
CA LEU A 99 -5.36 21.96 -10.85
C LEU A 99 -6.28 21.29 -9.83
N ASP A 100 -7.59 21.55 -9.94
CA ASP A 100 -8.60 20.99 -9.03
C ASP A 100 -9.24 19.72 -9.62
N LEU A 101 -9.27 18.65 -8.82
CA LEU A 101 -9.91 17.39 -9.21
C LEU A 101 -11.42 17.51 -9.37
N ASP A 102 -12.06 18.40 -8.62
CA ASP A 102 -13.51 18.55 -8.69
C ASP A 102 -13.91 19.26 -10.00
N GLU A 103 -13.14 20.28 -10.41
CA GLU A 103 -13.26 20.88 -11.74
C GLU A 103 -13.03 19.85 -12.86
N LEU A 104 -11.99 19.01 -12.76
CA LEU A 104 -11.76 17.94 -13.74
C LEU A 104 -12.93 16.95 -13.83
N LYS A 105 -13.51 16.55 -12.70
CA LYS A 105 -14.68 15.66 -12.69
C LYS A 105 -15.88 16.31 -13.37
N GLU A 106 -16.10 17.60 -13.15
CA GLU A 106 -17.15 18.34 -13.83
C GLU A 106 -16.93 18.39 -15.34
N ASP A 107 -15.70 18.66 -15.78
CA ASP A 107 -15.36 18.70 -17.21
C ASP A 107 -15.51 17.32 -17.85
N LEU A 108 -15.08 16.26 -17.18
CA LEU A 108 -15.30 14.88 -17.62
C LEU A 108 -16.80 14.53 -17.70
N TRP A 109 -17.63 15.09 -16.82
CA TRP A 109 -19.07 14.93 -16.94
C TRP A 109 -19.63 15.71 -18.13
N LYS A 110 -19.25 16.99 -18.29
CA LYS A 110 -19.74 17.89 -19.36
C LYS A 110 -19.36 17.40 -20.75
N TYR A 111 -18.11 16.96 -20.94
CA TYR A 111 -17.56 16.60 -22.25
C TYR A 111 -17.45 15.09 -22.47
N GLY A 112 -17.21 14.32 -21.42
CA GLY A 112 -17.06 12.86 -21.49
C GLY A 112 -18.35 12.09 -21.18
N GLY A 113 -19.35 12.72 -20.56
CA GLY A 113 -20.58 12.05 -20.12
C GLY A 113 -20.35 11.01 -19.02
N VAL A 114 -19.18 11.04 -18.36
CA VAL A 114 -18.81 10.08 -17.31
C VAL A 114 -18.99 10.75 -15.95
N LYS A 115 -19.80 10.12 -15.08
CA LYS A 115 -20.00 10.57 -13.71
C LYS A 115 -19.35 9.60 -12.73
N PHE A 116 -18.34 10.07 -12.00
CA PHE A 116 -17.79 9.33 -10.89
C PHE A 116 -18.81 9.28 -9.74
N ARG A 117 -19.12 8.08 -9.25
CA ARG A 117 -19.90 7.88 -8.02
C ARG A 117 -18.90 7.52 -6.92
N GLU A 118 -19.01 8.19 -5.78
CA GLU A 118 -18.28 7.76 -4.59
C GLU A 118 -18.68 6.31 -4.27
N GLY A 119 -17.69 5.42 -4.24
CA GLY A 119 -17.93 4.04 -3.86
C GLY A 119 -18.33 4.00 -2.39
N GLN A 120 -19.56 3.57 -2.09
CA GLN A 120 -19.90 3.20 -0.72
C GLN A 120 -19.05 1.99 -0.34
N ILE A 121 -17.99 2.22 0.43
CA ILE A 121 -17.24 1.15 1.08
C ILE A 121 -18.16 0.62 2.20
N ASN A 122 -19.05 -0.30 1.84
CA ASN A 122 -19.85 -1.04 2.81
C ASN A 122 -18.89 -1.94 3.58
N GLY A 123 -18.40 -1.46 4.71
CA GLY A 123 -17.73 -2.29 5.71
C GLY A 123 -18.67 -3.40 6.14
N LYS A 124 -18.38 -4.62 5.72
CA LYS A 124 -18.92 -5.84 6.31
C LYS A 124 -17.85 -6.47 7.19
#